data_AF-B8G5T0-F1
#
_entry.id   AF-B8G5T0-F1
#
_cell.length_a   1.000
_cell.length_b   1.000
_cell.length_c   1.000
_cell.angle_alpha   90.00
_cell.angle_beta   90.00
_cell.angle_gamma   90.00
#
_symmetry.space_group_name_H-M   'P 1'
#
loop_
_entity.id
_entity.type
_entity.pdbx_description
1 polymer ?
#
loop_
_entity_poly.entity_id
_entity_poly.type
_entity_poly.pdbx_seq_one_letter_code
_entity_poly.pdbx_strand_id
1 'polypeptide(L)'
;MRYLIVGFVVLILLIPSGSRLPLAVTPAYPPPIRLPACPQPTVADVDAMLALLPQAGYDCTEQIAVALRPRIEPVYVQELLAIAVEPTFDTRTRRNALRILGRLAESGPVTRARELMVQQQSMVQMTALTLLERERDNFLLQDAVWLLDSHYYPSWVAAPALEQIALGGEYAPALRYRAARARARLIAAEYGPLRDDSQRFIVAALRSADPGVRTAAAEAISFLRDDQLTARTDWLQLVEEALVHEPPLHVATDSGDPRGAALLTFLESTPTTLTARAALARAADRLAGETATVPRLNALRIAYEHLALPLQHESATVVLRTGPAETSDGDELLAIVATTYAQARRFLGSVGETPIPGEEHLPLQVLIFPGQAAYRDYMRAFTPFTVDVDGIYDVQQNTLYSYRRRDDQTANTLAETLRHEVAHAVTAAYLFPGQWHTPGYHAEPKGWFDEGFAEVLAAQTKPDAPLQPHPRHLATICAQPLKPALADLVALRTGYDQYGTFDYPAAWALMHFLLAERPAAAAALISAWRNQTYHLANWPTLGGWSDWTSAESDWHFAIERWCRL
;
A
#
# COMPACT_ATOMS: atom_id res chain seq x y z
N MET A 1 6.95 -14.95 -73.01
CA MET A 1 7.88 -13.94 -72.44
C MET A 1 7.36 -13.56 -71.07
N ARG A 2 7.73 -14.32 -70.03
CA ARG A 2 7.40 -14.09 -68.61
C ARG A 2 8.01 -15.25 -67.81
N TYR A 3 8.84 -14.91 -66.83
CA TYR A 3 8.83 -15.36 -65.43
C TYR A 3 10.24 -15.13 -64.85
N LEU A 4 10.34 -14.04 -64.09
CA LEU A 4 11.49 -13.70 -63.25
C LEU A 4 11.54 -14.69 -62.08
N ILE A 5 12.70 -15.31 -61.87
CA ILE A 5 13.05 -16.07 -60.68
C ILE A 5 13.66 -15.07 -59.68
N VAL A 6 13.06 -14.95 -58.50
CA VAL A 6 13.69 -14.32 -57.33
C VAL A 6 13.79 -15.38 -56.25
N GLY A 7 15.02 -15.78 -55.95
CA GLY A 7 15.34 -16.70 -54.85
C GLY A 7 15.18 -16.01 -53.51
N PHE A 8 14.46 -16.64 -52.60
CA PHE A 8 14.36 -16.24 -51.19
C PHE A 8 15.47 -16.96 -50.42
N VAL A 9 16.46 -16.19 -49.95
CA VAL A 9 17.46 -16.65 -48.99
C VAL A 9 16.82 -16.68 -47.60
N VAL A 10 16.73 -17.85 -46.99
CA VAL A 10 16.34 -18.02 -45.58
C VAL A 10 17.54 -17.62 -44.73
N LEU A 11 17.49 -16.42 -44.14
CA LEU A 11 18.44 -15.96 -43.14
C LEU A 11 18.01 -16.51 -41.78
N ILE A 12 18.66 -17.58 -41.31
CA ILE A 12 18.54 -18.06 -39.93
C ILE A 12 19.21 -17.03 -39.02
N LEU A 13 18.40 -16.20 -38.36
CA LEU A 13 18.84 -15.33 -37.28
C LEU A 13 19.12 -16.18 -36.04
N LEU A 14 20.39 -16.54 -35.84
CA LEU A 14 20.92 -16.99 -34.55
C LEU A 14 20.83 -15.80 -33.57
N ILE A 15 19.85 -15.81 -32.68
CA ILE A 15 19.75 -14.88 -31.55
C ILE A 15 20.78 -15.33 -30.50
N PRO A 16 21.78 -14.52 -30.14
CA PRO A 16 22.71 -14.88 -29.06
C PRO A 16 22.01 -14.77 -27.71
N SER A 17 22.18 -15.79 -26.86
CA SER A 17 21.61 -15.95 -25.52
C SER A 17 22.19 -14.99 -24.45
N GLY A 18 22.71 -13.83 -24.84
CA GLY A 18 23.38 -12.89 -23.94
C GLY A 18 22.61 -11.57 -23.81
N SER A 19 22.36 -11.15 -22.56
CA SER A 19 21.78 -9.85 -22.23
C SER A 19 22.58 -8.72 -22.89
N ARG A 20 21.90 -7.79 -23.57
CA ARG A 20 22.50 -6.67 -24.32
C ARG A 20 22.67 -5.39 -23.49
N LEU A 21 22.47 -5.44 -22.17
CA LEU A 21 22.81 -4.32 -21.31
C LEU A 21 24.27 -4.46 -20.88
N PRO A 22 25.14 -3.45 -21.12
CA PRO A 22 26.50 -3.49 -20.60
C PRO A 22 26.44 -3.61 -19.08
N LEU A 23 27.04 -4.67 -18.54
CA LEU A 23 27.29 -4.79 -17.11
C LEU A 23 28.08 -3.53 -16.70
N ALA A 24 27.54 -2.77 -15.74
CA ALA A 24 28.33 -1.74 -15.08
C ALA A 24 29.60 -2.43 -14.56
N VAL A 25 30.76 -2.00 -15.02
CA VAL A 25 32.05 -2.53 -14.56
C VAL A 25 32.09 -2.31 -13.05
N THR A 26 32.06 -3.39 -12.28
CA THR A 26 32.13 -3.34 -10.83
C THR A 26 33.43 -2.65 -10.44
N PRO A 27 33.41 -1.60 -9.59
CA PRO A 27 34.63 -0.98 -9.10
C PRO A 27 35.51 -2.05 -8.44
N ALA A 28 36.84 -1.93 -8.53
CA ALA A 28 37.76 -2.86 -7.87
C ALA A 28 37.54 -2.96 -6.34
N TYR A 29 36.90 -1.93 -5.77
CA TYR A 29 36.42 -1.88 -4.39
C TYR A 29 35.01 -1.27 -4.39
N PRO A 30 33.94 -2.09 -4.53
CA PRO A 30 32.59 -1.57 -4.41
C PRO A 30 32.41 -1.00 -2.99
N PRO A 31 31.74 0.15 -2.83
CA PRO A 31 31.44 0.65 -1.51
C PRO A 31 30.59 -0.36 -0.73
N PRO A 32 30.74 -0.44 0.61
CA PRO A 32 29.91 -1.31 1.45
C PRO A 32 28.42 -1.09 1.19
N ILE A 33 27.66 -2.18 1.22
CA ILE A 33 26.21 -2.14 1.04
C ILE A 33 25.59 -1.63 2.34
N ARG A 34 24.86 -0.50 2.29
CA ARG A 34 24.16 0.07 3.45
C ARG A 34 22.81 -0.62 3.65
N LEU A 35 22.59 -1.11 4.86
CA LEU A 35 21.37 -1.81 5.29
C LEU A 35 20.98 -1.33 6.70
N PRO A 36 20.65 -0.05 6.91
CA PRO A 36 20.49 0.54 8.24
C PRO A 36 19.42 -0.13 9.12
N ALA A 37 18.46 -0.85 8.54
CA ALA A 37 17.44 -1.60 9.30
C ALA A 37 17.88 -3.04 9.64
N CYS A 38 19.04 -3.49 9.17
CA CYS A 38 19.57 -4.80 9.46
C CYS A 38 20.45 -4.81 10.72
N PRO A 39 20.63 -5.98 11.38
CA PRO A 39 21.53 -6.12 12.53
C PRO A 39 22.96 -5.67 12.22
N GLN A 40 23.41 -5.86 10.98
CA GLN A 40 24.65 -5.30 10.45
C GLN A 40 24.31 -4.17 9.46
N PRO A 41 24.51 -2.89 9.84
CA PRO A 41 24.05 -1.75 9.03
C PRO A 41 24.87 -1.53 7.76
N THR A 42 26.00 -2.22 7.63
CA THR A 42 26.85 -2.24 6.44
C THR A 42 27.45 -3.63 6.24
N VAL A 43 27.41 -4.15 5.01
CA VAL A 43 28.03 -5.44 4.64
C VAL A 43 28.94 -5.29 3.41
N ALA A 44 29.91 -6.20 3.27
CA ALA A 44 30.94 -6.11 2.23
C ALA A 44 30.45 -6.52 0.84
N ASP A 45 29.62 -7.56 0.76
CA ASP A 45 29.20 -8.20 -0.49
C ASP A 45 27.79 -8.84 -0.37
N VAL A 46 27.35 -9.51 -1.45
CA VAL A 46 26.03 -10.15 -1.52
C VAL A 46 25.93 -11.38 -0.61
N ASP A 47 27.00 -12.16 -0.49
CA ASP A 47 26.99 -13.36 0.37
C ASP A 47 26.82 -12.97 1.85
N ALA A 48 27.57 -11.95 2.30
CA ALA A 48 27.43 -11.37 3.63
C ALA A 48 26.03 -10.79 3.86
N MET A 49 25.41 -10.22 2.81
CA MET A 49 24.04 -9.71 2.86
C MET A 49 23.00 -10.83 3.01
N LEU A 50 23.10 -11.91 2.23
CA LEU A 50 22.17 -13.05 2.30
C LEU A 50 22.34 -13.85 3.60
N ALA A 51 23.54 -13.87 4.17
CA ALA A 51 23.79 -14.45 5.50
C ALA A 51 23.02 -13.75 6.63
N LEU A 52 22.48 -12.55 6.42
CA LEU A 52 21.64 -11.84 7.38
C LEU A 52 20.19 -12.35 7.42
N LEU A 53 19.73 -13.10 6.41
CA LEU A 53 18.31 -13.51 6.29
C LEU A 53 17.73 -14.18 7.55
N PRO A 54 18.47 -15.05 8.28
CA PRO A 54 17.95 -15.65 9.50
C PRO A 54 17.67 -14.66 10.64
N GLN A 55 18.33 -13.50 10.62
CA GLN A 55 18.18 -12.44 11.62
C GLN A 55 17.37 -11.25 11.08
N ALA A 56 16.98 -11.29 9.81
CA ALA A 56 16.28 -10.19 9.16
C ALA A 56 14.82 -10.10 9.62
N GLY A 57 14.47 -8.95 10.20
CA GLY A 57 13.09 -8.49 10.29
C GLY A 57 12.58 -7.98 8.94
N TYR A 58 11.34 -7.48 8.91
CA TYR A 58 10.68 -7.02 7.68
C TYR A 58 11.49 -5.95 6.95
N ASP A 59 11.84 -4.86 7.65
CA ASP A 59 12.54 -3.73 7.05
C ASP A 59 13.92 -4.13 6.53
N CYS A 60 14.63 -5.01 7.25
CA CYS A 60 15.88 -5.57 6.80
C CYS A 60 15.71 -6.41 5.53
N THR A 61 14.69 -7.28 5.45
CA THR A 61 14.38 -8.07 4.25
C THR A 61 14.07 -7.19 3.04
N GLU A 62 13.30 -6.11 3.22
CA GLU A 62 13.00 -5.15 2.14
C GLU A 62 14.26 -4.41 1.68
N GLN A 63 15.14 -3.99 2.60
CA GLN A 63 16.43 -3.38 2.26
C GLN A 63 17.37 -4.35 1.54
N ILE A 64 17.43 -5.61 1.99
CA ILE A 64 18.19 -6.67 1.30
C ILE A 64 17.68 -6.82 -0.14
N ALA A 65 16.37 -6.87 -0.36
CA ALA A 65 15.81 -6.98 -1.69
C ALA A 65 16.21 -5.80 -2.59
N VAL A 66 16.10 -4.57 -2.10
CA VAL A 66 16.49 -3.35 -2.83
C VAL A 66 17.98 -3.36 -3.15
N ALA A 67 18.83 -3.69 -2.18
CA ALA A 67 20.27 -3.75 -2.36
C ALA A 67 20.70 -4.87 -3.32
N LEU A 68 19.95 -5.98 -3.36
CA LEU A 68 20.23 -7.12 -4.23
C LEU A 68 19.86 -6.85 -5.70
N ARG A 69 18.82 -6.06 -5.98
CA ARG A 69 18.35 -5.78 -7.36
C ARG A 69 19.45 -5.46 -8.38
N PRO A 70 20.38 -4.51 -8.13
CA PRO A 70 21.45 -4.21 -9.08
C PRO A 70 22.61 -5.21 -9.07
N ARG A 71 22.63 -6.17 -8.12
CA ARG A 71 23.72 -7.12 -7.87
C ARG A 71 23.34 -8.58 -8.15
N ILE A 72 22.10 -8.82 -8.60
CA ILE A 72 21.53 -10.16 -8.70
C ILE A 72 22.15 -10.98 -9.84
N GLU A 73 22.40 -12.25 -9.54
CA GLU A 73 22.95 -13.28 -10.42
C GLU A 73 22.12 -14.57 -10.31
N PRO A 74 22.19 -15.48 -11.31
CA PRO A 74 21.42 -16.73 -11.28
C PRO A 74 21.64 -17.58 -10.02
N VAL A 75 22.85 -17.57 -9.47
CA VAL A 75 23.21 -18.34 -8.26
C VAL A 75 22.40 -17.88 -7.04
N TYR A 76 22.22 -16.57 -6.86
CA TYR A 76 21.47 -16.03 -5.72
C TYR A 76 19.97 -16.33 -5.83
N VAL A 77 19.42 -16.39 -7.04
CA VAL A 77 18.02 -16.85 -7.22
C VAL A 77 17.87 -18.31 -6.80
N GLN A 78 18.80 -19.17 -7.18
CA GLN A 78 18.79 -20.59 -6.81
C GLN A 78 18.97 -20.78 -5.31
N GLU A 79 19.86 -19.99 -4.68
CA GLU A 79 20.07 -19.99 -3.24
C GLU A 79 18.79 -19.59 -2.48
N LEU A 80 18.13 -18.50 -2.88
CA LEU A 80 16.87 -18.08 -2.28
C LEU A 80 15.77 -19.13 -2.45
N LEU A 81 15.69 -19.79 -3.61
CA LEU A 81 14.74 -20.88 -3.85
C LEU A 81 15.05 -22.10 -2.98
N ALA A 82 16.33 -22.43 -2.79
CA ALA A 82 16.77 -23.50 -1.89
C ALA A 82 16.40 -23.19 -0.44
N ILE A 83 16.67 -21.96 0.04
CA ILE A 83 16.27 -21.50 1.37
C ILE A 83 14.76 -21.63 1.55
N ALA A 84 13.95 -21.24 0.57
CA ALA A 84 12.50 -21.28 0.69
C ALA A 84 11.92 -22.69 0.89
N VAL A 85 12.52 -23.73 0.31
CA VAL A 85 12.02 -25.11 0.37
C VAL A 85 12.67 -25.97 1.44
N GLU A 86 13.85 -25.59 1.92
CA GLU A 86 14.62 -26.39 2.87
C GLU A 86 14.02 -26.32 4.29
N PRO A 87 13.47 -27.42 4.83
CA PRO A 87 12.80 -27.42 6.13
C PRO A 87 13.74 -27.18 7.32
N THR A 88 15.07 -27.27 7.15
CA THR A 88 15.99 -26.94 8.25
C THR A 88 16.05 -25.45 8.57
N PHE A 89 15.64 -24.58 7.64
CA PHE A 89 15.46 -23.16 7.94
C PHE A 89 14.13 -22.95 8.65
N ASP A 90 14.12 -22.05 9.62
CA ASP A 90 12.87 -21.64 10.26
C ASP A 90 11.96 -20.90 9.26
N THR A 91 10.65 -20.93 9.52
CA THR A 91 9.64 -20.34 8.64
C THR A 91 9.93 -18.87 8.29
N ARG A 92 10.46 -18.06 9.21
CA ARG A 92 10.74 -16.64 8.95
C ARG A 92 11.79 -16.49 7.87
N THR A 93 12.87 -17.25 7.97
CA THR A 93 13.95 -17.26 6.97
C THR A 93 13.43 -17.69 5.60
N ARG A 94 12.63 -18.76 5.55
CA ARG A 94 12.01 -19.26 4.31
C ARG A 94 11.09 -18.22 3.66
N ARG A 95 10.29 -17.52 4.47
CA ARG A 95 9.43 -16.41 4.03
C ARG A 95 10.23 -15.23 3.51
N ASN A 96 11.29 -14.81 4.21
CA ASN A 96 12.17 -13.72 3.78
C ASN A 96 12.75 -14.01 2.38
N ALA A 97 13.13 -15.26 2.11
CA ALA A 97 13.62 -15.65 0.79
C ALA A 97 12.54 -15.52 -0.31
N LEU A 98 11.31 -16.00 -0.08
CA LEU A 98 10.19 -15.81 -1.02
C LEU A 98 9.86 -14.33 -1.25
N ARG A 99 9.88 -13.52 -0.18
CA ARG A 99 9.65 -12.07 -0.27
C ARG A 99 10.68 -11.41 -1.18
N ILE A 100 11.96 -11.71 -0.98
CA ILE A 100 13.03 -11.17 -1.84
C ILE A 100 12.82 -11.59 -3.29
N LEU A 101 12.49 -12.86 -3.56
CA LEU A 101 12.19 -13.32 -4.93
C LEU A 101 11.05 -12.54 -5.58
N GLY A 102 9.97 -12.27 -4.84
CA GLY A 102 8.87 -11.44 -5.36
C GLY A 102 9.29 -9.98 -5.58
N ARG A 103 10.07 -9.39 -4.67
CA ARG A 103 10.62 -8.02 -4.83
C ARG A 103 11.58 -7.88 -6.00
N LEU A 104 12.32 -8.93 -6.33
CA LEU A 104 13.14 -9.00 -7.54
C LEU A 104 12.24 -9.07 -8.77
N ALA A 105 11.17 -9.87 -8.73
CA ALA A 105 10.21 -10.01 -9.83
C ALA A 105 9.40 -8.73 -10.10
N GLU A 106 9.17 -7.90 -9.08
CA GLU A 106 8.55 -6.57 -9.14
C GLU A 106 9.41 -5.51 -9.83
N SER A 107 10.71 -5.77 -10.01
CA SER A 107 11.63 -4.79 -10.61
C SER A 107 11.15 -4.34 -12.00
N GLY A 108 11.43 -3.08 -12.35
CA GLY A 108 10.99 -2.48 -13.61
C GLY A 108 11.41 -3.28 -14.85
N PRO A 109 10.68 -3.14 -15.98
CA PRO A 109 10.83 -3.99 -17.17
C PRO A 109 12.23 -3.94 -17.80
N VAL A 110 13.01 -2.88 -17.55
CA VAL A 110 14.35 -2.67 -18.10
C VAL A 110 15.43 -2.85 -17.03
N THR A 111 15.25 -3.80 -16.12
CA THR A 111 16.23 -4.12 -15.06
C THR A 111 16.78 -5.53 -15.20
N ARG A 112 18.04 -5.72 -14.80
CA ARG A 112 18.69 -7.04 -14.77
C ARG A 112 17.94 -8.04 -13.88
N ALA A 113 17.43 -7.57 -12.74
CA ALA A 113 16.60 -8.38 -11.85
C ALA A 113 15.35 -8.91 -12.55
N ARG A 114 14.60 -8.05 -13.26
CA ARG A 114 13.42 -8.49 -13.99
C ARG A 114 13.75 -9.49 -15.09
N GLU A 115 14.80 -9.24 -15.87
CA GLU A 115 15.27 -10.16 -16.91
C GLU A 115 15.57 -11.55 -16.33
N LEU A 116 16.30 -11.60 -15.22
CA LEU A 116 16.69 -12.85 -14.58
C LEU A 116 15.48 -13.60 -13.98
N MET A 117 14.56 -12.88 -13.34
CA MET A 117 13.35 -13.50 -12.79
C MET A 117 12.45 -14.07 -13.89
N VAL A 118 12.40 -13.45 -15.07
CA VAL A 118 11.72 -14.01 -16.25
C VAL A 118 12.43 -15.28 -16.74
N GLN A 119 13.76 -15.29 -16.80
CA GLN A 119 14.54 -16.48 -17.19
C GLN A 119 14.34 -17.67 -16.23
N GLN A 120 14.19 -17.39 -14.93
CA GLN A 120 14.01 -18.40 -13.88
C GLN A 120 12.53 -18.67 -13.54
N GLN A 121 11.59 -18.11 -14.30
CA GLN A 121 10.16 -18.15 -13.99
C GLN A 121 9.64 -19.56 -13.69
N SER A 122 9.98 -20.55 -14.53
CA SER A 122 9.49 -21.92 -14.37
C SER A 122 9.94 -22.54 -13.05
N MET A 123 11.18 -22.29 -12.63
CA MET A 123 11.71 -22.79 -11.36
C MET A 123 10.96 -22.15 -10.19
N VAL A 124 10.79 -20.82 -10.23
CA VAL A 124 10.10 -20.08 -9.17
C VAL A 124 8.63 -20.50 -9.04
N GLN A 125 7.92 -20.65 -10.16
CA GLN A 125 6.52 -21.11 -10.16
C GLN A 125 6.39 -22.53 -9.60
N MET A 126 7.28 -23.45 -10.00
CA MET A 126 7.27 -24.84 -9.50
C MET A 126 7.57 -24.93 -8.01
N THR A 127 8.51 -24.13 -7.51
CA THR A 127 8.81 -24.02 -6.08
C THR A 127 7.58 -23.54 -5.31
N ALA A 128 6.95 -22.44 -5.75
CA ALA A 128 5.76 -21.90 -5.08
C ALA A 128 4.58 -22.90 -5.11
N LEU A 129 4.36 -23.59 -6.23
CA LEU A 129 3.34 -24.64 -6.34
C LEU A 129 3.62 -25.80 -5.38
N THR A 130 4.87 -26.27 -5.32
CA THR A 130 5.27 -27.35 -4.40
C THR A 130 5.01 -26.97 -2.94
N LEU A 131 5.25 -25.71 -2.57
CA LEU A 131 4.92 -25.21 -1.24
C LEU A 131 3.41 -25.28 -1.00
N LEU A 132 2.57 -24.77 -1.92
CA LEU A 132 1.11 -24.84 -1.80
C LEU A 132 0.57 -26.26 -1.65
N GLU A 133 1.22 -27.26 -2.25
CA GLU A 133 0.78 -28.65 -2.21
C GLU A 133 1.23 -29.42 -0.95
N ARG A 134 2.34 -29.00 -0.32
CA ARG A 134 3.02 -29.81 0.71
C ARG A 134 3.12 -29.17 2.09
N GLU A 135 3.12 -27.84 2.15
CA GLU A 135 3.27 -27.10 3.39
C GLU A 135 1.92 -26.82 4.06
N ARG A 136 1.96 -26.52 5.36
CA ARG A 136 0.78 -26.12 6.14
C ARG A 136 0.94 -24.79 6.85
N ASP A 137 2.11 -24.16 6.74
CA ASP A 137 2.36 -22.87 7.38
C ASP A 137 1.59 -21.76 6.67
N ASN A 138 0.63 -21.16 7.38
CA ASN A 138 -0.28 -20.18 6.79
C ASN A 138 0.42 -18.96 6.19
N PHE A 139 1.57 -18.55 6.74
CA PHE A 139 2.26 -17.35 6.30
C PHE A 139 3.17 -17.63 5.11
N LEU A 140 3.89 -18.75 5.13
CA LEU A 140 4.68 -19.21 4.00
C LEU A 140 3.81 -19.43 2.77
N LEU A 141 2.64 -20.05 2.94
CA LEU A 141 1.69 -20.25 1.85
C LEU A 141 1.12 -18.92 1.32
N GLN A 142 0.90 -17.91 2.16
CA GLN A 142 0.47 -16.59 1.70
C GLN A 142 1.52 -15.91 0.80
N ASP A 143 2.81 -16.04 1.14
CA ASP A 143 3.91 -15.53 0.32
C ASP A 143 4.03 -16.32 -1.01
N ALA A 144 3.77 -17.63 -0.99
CA ALA A 144 3.71 -18.45 -2.21
C ALA A 144 2.53 -18.08 -3.12
N VAL A 145 1.33 -17.87 -2.57
CA VAL A 145 0.17 -17.37 -3.36
C VAL A 145 0.47 -15.98 -3.92
N TRP A 146 1.03 -15.08 -3.13
CA TRP A 146 1.42 -13.73 -3.59
C TRP A 146 2.35 -13.78 -4.80
N LEU A 147 3.39 -14.60 -4.73
CA LEU A 147 4.37 -14.75 -5.79
C LEU A 147 3.70 -15.20 -7.10
N LEU A 148 2.85 -16.22 -7.03
CA LEU A 148 2.14 -16.75 -8.19
C LEU A 148 1.09 -15.78 -8.75
N ASP A 149 0.28 -15.16 -7.89
CA ASP A 149 -0.86 -14.33 -8.28
C ASP A 149 -0.46 -12.89 -8.66
N SER A 150 0.62 -12.37 -8.09
CA SER A 150 1.05 -10.98 -8.35
C SER A 150 2.12 -10.88 -9.43
N HIS A 151 3.05 -11.84 -9.50
CA HIS A 151 4.22 -11.72 -10.37
C HIS A 151 4.26 -12.72 -11.53
N TYR A 152 3.58 -13.85 -11.39
CA TYR A 152 3.56 -14.92 -12.40
C TYR A 152 2.14 -15.29 -12.86
N TYR A 153 1.25 -14.31 -12.79
CA TYR A 153 -0.12 -14.44 -13.26
C TYR A 153 -0.18 -14.38 -14.81
N PRO A 154 -1.02 -15.21 -15.46
CA PRO A 154 -1.84 -16.27 -14.87
C PRO A 154 -1.06 -17.58 -14.65
N SER A 155 -1.16 -18.14 -13.44
CA SER A 155 -0.61 -19.46 -13.10
C SER A 155 -1.71 -20.53 -13.04
N TRP A 156 -2.17 -20.99 -14.20
CA TRP A 156 -3.27 -21.96 -14.31
C TRP A 156 -3.02 -23.28 -13.59
N VAL A 157 -1.76 -23.72 -13.55
CA VAL A 157 -1.34 -24.95 -12.85
C VAL A 157 -1.58 -24.88 -11.34
N ALA A 158 -1.66 -23.69 -10.76
CA ALA A 158 -1.92 -23.50 -9.33
C ALA A 158 -3.42 -23.56 -8.97
N ALA A 159 -4.33 -23.56 -9.95
CA ALA A 159 -5.77 -23.49 -9.69
C ALA A 159 -6.29 -24.58 -8.73
N PRO A 160 -5.89 -25.87 -8.85
CA PRO A 160 -6.36 -26.91 -7.93
C PRO A 160 -5.87 -26.70 -6.49
N ALA A 161 -4.60 -26.33 -6.30
CA ALA A 161 -4.03 -26.06 -4.98
C ALA A 161 -4.68 -24.84 -4.32
N LEU A 162 -4.93 -23.78 -5.09
CA LEU A 162 -5.64 -22.59 -4.61
C LEU A 162 -7.07 -22.90 -4.18
N GLU A 163 -7.79 -23.72 -4.95
CA GLU A 163 -9.15 -24.16 -4.63
C GLU A 163 -9.18 -25.02 -3.36
N GLN A 164 -8.25 -25.96 -3.23
CA GLN A 164 -8.12 -26.80 -2.03
C GLN A 164 -7.89 -25.93 -0.78
N ILE A 165 -6.97 -24.97 -0.84
CA ILE A 165 -6.69 -24.06 0.28
C ILE A 165 -7.90 -23.18 0.59
N ALA A 166 -8.55 -22.61 -0.42
CA ALA A 166 -9.71 -21.72 -0.24
C ALA A 166 -10.88 -22.43 0.46
N LEU A 167 -11.21 -23.65 0.01
CA LEU A 167 -12.36 -24.41 0.51
C LEU A 167 -12.02 -25.26 1.75
N GLY A 168 -10.74 -25.48 2.05
CA GLY A 168 -10.26 -26.20 3.24
C GLY A 168 -10.53 -25.43 4.54
N GLY A 169 -11.22 -26.06 5.48
CA GLY A 169 -11.56 -25.46 6.79
C GLY A 169 -10.41 -25.43 7.79
N GLU A 170 -9.29 -26.08 7.48
CA GLU A 170 -8.09 -26.21 8.31
C GLU A 170 -7.13 -25.02 8.20
N TYR A 171 -7.26 -24.20 7.16
CA TYR A 171 -6.41 -23.04 6.92
C TYR A 171 -6.96 -21.78 7.59
N ALA A 172 -6.07 -20.84 7.91
CA ALA A 172 -6.47 -19.56 8.48
C ALA A 172 -7.30 -18.73 7.47
N PRO A 173 -8.32 -17.97 7.93
CA PRO A 173 -9.19 -17.18 7.04
C PRO A 173 -8.43 -16.26 6.06
N ALA A 174 -7.31 -15.67 6.48
CA ALA A 174 -6.48 -14.82 5.63
C ALA A 174 -5.91 -15.56 4.41
N LEU A 175 -5.33 -16.75 4.64
CA LEU A 175 -4.82 -17.59 3.57
C LEU A 175 -5.95 -18.08 2.67
N ARG A 176 -7.07 -18.50 3.25
CA ARG A 176 -8.25 -18.95 2.50
C ARG A 176 -8.79 -17.87 1.57
N TYR A 177 -8.95 -16.65 2.08
CA TYR A 177 -9.36 -15.50 1.26
C TYR A 177 -8.35 -15.22 0.14
N ARG A 178 -7.05 -15.18 0.45
CA ARG A 178 -6.00 -14.93 -0.54
C ARG A 178 -6.00 -15.98 -1.65
N ALA A 179 -6.11 -17.26 -1.30
CA ALA A 179 -6.20 -18.35 -2.26
C ALA A 179 -7.48 -18.27 -3.09
N ALA A 180 -8.63 -17.96 -2.46
CA ALA A 180 -9.91 -17.79 -3.15
C ALA A 180 -9.87 -16.62 -4.14
N ARG A 181 -9.24 -15.50 -3.76
CA ARG A 181 -9.06 -14.32 -4.62
C ARG A 181 -8.13 -14.62 -5.80
N ALA A 182 -7.02 -15.31 -5.57
CA ALA A 182 -6.14 -15.75 -6.65
C ALA A 182 -6.87 -16.70 -7.62
N ARG A 183 -7.67 -17.65 -7.09
CA ARG A 183 -8.50 -18.52 -7.93
C ARG A 183 -9.56 -17.74 -8.71
N ALA A 184 -10.24 -16.78 -8.08
CA ALA A 184 -11.20 -15.89 -8.72
C ALA A 184 -10.58 -15.08 -9.87
N ARG A 185 -9.35 -14.56 -9.69
CA ARG A 185 -8.62 -13.85 -10.75
C ARG A 185 -8.31 -14.78 -11.93
N LEU A 186 -7.86 -16.02 -11.68
CA LEU A 186 -7.69 -17.01 -12.75
C LEU A 186 -9.00 -17.23 -13.51
N ILE A 187 -10.12 -17.40 -12.82
CA ILE A 187 -11.44 -17.57 -13.46
C ILE A 187 -11.79 -16.36 -14.34
N ALA A 188 -11.56 -15.13 -13.85
CA ALA A 188 -11.81 -13.92 -14.62
C ALA A 188 -10.94 -13.82 -15.89
N ALA A 189 -9.75 -14.43 -15.91
CA ALA A 189 -8.89 -14.50 -17.09
C ALA A 189 -9.26 -15.61 -18.10
N GLU A 190 -10.22 -16.49 -17.81
CA GLU A 190 -10.65 -17.51 -18.77
C GLU A 190 -11.27 -16.86 -20.01
N TYR A 191 -11.07 -17.47 -21.18
CA TYR A 191 -11.66 -17.02 -22.44
C TYR A 191 -12.94 -17.79 -22.76
N GLY A 192 -14.00 -17.09 -23.17
CA GLY A 192 -15.29 -17.71 -23.50
C GLY A 192 -16.11 -18.10 -22.27
N PRO A 193 -17.11 -19.00 -22.43
CA PRO A 193 -17.97 -19.43 -21.33
C PRO A 193 -17.18 -19.99 -20.15
N LEU A 194 -17.68 -19.76 -18.93
CA LEU A 194 -17.09 -20.35 -17.73
C LEU A 194 -16.97 -21.86 -17.85
N ARG A 195 -15.82 -22.40 -17.43
CA ARG A 195 -15.61 -23.84 -17.33
C ARG A 195 -16.40 -24.43 -16.15
N ASP A 196 -16.80 -25.69 -16.26
CA ASP A 196 -17.57 -26.41 -15.23
C ASP A 196 -16.86 -26.48 -13.87
N ASP A 197 -15.53 -26.58 -13.84
CA ASP A 197 -14.73 -26.52 -12.62
C ASP A 197 -14.77 -25.13 -11.97
N SER A 198 -14.63 -24.08 -12.78
CA SER A 198 -14.74 -22.69 -12.33
C SER A 198 -16.14 -22.34 -11.84
N GLN A 199 -17.19 -22.81 -12.50
CA GLN A 199 -18.57 -22.66 -12.02
C GLN A 199 -18.78 -23.37 -10.67
N ARG A 200 -18.33 -24.62 -10.54
CA ARG A 200 -18.43 -25.37 -9.27
C ARG A 200 -17.69 -24.68 -8.14
N PHE A 201 -16.50 -24.15 -8.40
CA PHE A 201 -15.73 -23.39 -7.41
C PHE A 201 -16.52 -22.17 -6.93
N ILE A 202 -17.03 -21.31 -7.83
CA ILE A 202 -17.78 -20.11 -7.42
C ILE A 202 -19.00 -20.49 -6.57
N VAL A 203 -19.77 -21.50 -6.99
CA VAL A 203 -20.96 -21.96 -6.24
C VAL A 203 -20.59 -22.48 -4.86
N ALA A 204 -19.53 -23.29 -4.75
CA ALA A 204 -19.05 -23.79 -3.46
C ALA A 204 -18.54 -22.64 -2.57
N ALA A 205 -17.81 -21.69 -3.16
CA ALA A 205 -17.24 -20.55 -2.45
C ALA A 205 -18.32 -19.57 -1.94
N LEU A 206 -19.39 -19.32 -2.71
CA LEU A 206 -20.56 -18.54 -2.26
C LEU A 206 -21.26 -19.17 -1.05
N ARG A 207 -21.21 -20.51 -0.90
CA ARG A 207 -21.80 -21.26 0.21
C ARG A 207 -20.83 -21.50 1.37
N SER A 208 -19.59 -21.01 1.28
CA SER A 208 -18.60 -21.17 2.34
C SER A 208 -19.05 -20.49 3.63
N ALA A 209 -18.77 -21.10 4.78
CA ALA A 209 -18.94 -20.44 6.08
C ALA A 209 -17.97 -19.27 6.28
N ASP A 210 -16.86 -19.24 5.54
CA ASP A 210 -15.84 -18.19 5.63
C ASP A 210 -16.23 -16.95 4.81
N PRO A 211 -16.37 -15.76 5.45
CA PRO A 211 -16.78 -14.55 4.74
C PRO A 211 -15.75 -14.09 3.69
N GLY A 212 -14.46 -14.38 3.87
CA GLY A 212 -13.43 -14.08 2.89
C GLY A 212 -13.60 -14.89 1.62
N VAL A 213 -13.85 -16.19 1.74
CA VAL A 213 -14.11 -17.05 0.58
C VAL A 213 -15.37 -16.59 -0.18
N ARG A 214 -16.44 -16.24 0.54
CA ARG A 214 -17.65 -15.66 -0.09
C ARG A 214 -17.38 -14.33 -0.78
N THR A 215 -16.60 -13.45 -0.14
CA THR A 215 -16.17 -12.17 -0.71
C THR A 215 -15.47 -12.37 -2.05
N ALA A 216 -14.47 -13.26 -2.11
CA ALA A 216 -13.72 -13.55 -3.32
C ALA A 216 -14.62 -14.12 -4.45
N ALA A 217 -15.59 -14.97 -4.11
CA ALA A 217 -16.54 -15.52 -5.08
C ALA A 217 -17.48 -14.44 -5.66
N ALA A 218 -18.00 -13.56 -4.80
CA ALA A 218 -18.85 -12.45 -5.22
C ALA A 218 -18.07 -11.41 -6.05
N GLU A 219 -16.83 -11.12 -5.68
CA GLU A 219 -15.92 -10.30 -6.49
C GLU A 219 -15.66 -10.94 -7.85
N ALA A 220 -15.41 -12.26 -7.91
CA ALA A 220 -15.24 -12.98 -9.17
C ALA A 220 -16.41 -12.69 -10.12
N ILE A 221 -17.64 -12.89 -9.65
CA ILE A 221 -18.87 -12.65 -10.40
C ILE A 221 -18.98 -11.19 -10.87
N SER A 222 -18.61 -10.24 -10.01
CA SER A 222 -18.65 -8.81 -10.34
C SER A 222 -17.71 -8.43 -11.50
N PHE A 223 -16.61 -9.17 -11.66
CA PHE A 223 -15.61 -8.95 -12.70
C PHE A 223 -15.75 -9.86 -13.93
N LEU A 224 -16.70 -10.82 -13.92
CA LEU A 224 -16.94 -11.66 -15.09
C LEU A 224 -17.42 -10.82 -16.27
N ARG A 225 -16.88 -11.15 -17.43
CA ARG A 225 -17.28 -10.57 -18.71
C ARG A 225 -18.60 -11.16 -19.17
N ASP A 226 -19.27 -10.45 -20.07
CA ASP A 226 -20.59 -10.85 -20.58
C ASP A 226 -20.56 -12.19 -21.33
N ASP A 227 -19.44 -12.53 -21.99
CA ASP A 227 -19.23 -13.82 -22.67
C ASP A 227 -19.05 -14.99 -21.70
N GLN A 228 -18.66 -14.72 -20.45
CA GLN A 228 -18.49 -15.72 -19.40
C GLN A 228 -19.81 -15.99 -18.64
N LEU A 229 -20.69 -15.00 -18.59
CA LEU A 229 -21.96 -15.03 -17.86
C LEU A 229 -23.09 -15.65 -18.69
N THR A 230 -23.04 -16.96 -18.90
CA THR A 230 -24.22 -17.72 -19.35
C THR A 230 -25.23 -17.81 -18.20
N ALA A 231 -26.53 -17.67 -18.50
CA ALA A 231 -27.62 -17.76 -17.51
C ALA A 231 -27.51 -16.77 -16.33
N ARG A 232 -27.48 -15.46 -16.63
CA ARG A 232 -27.40 -14.38 -15.61
C ARG A 232 -28.44 -14.48 -14.50
N THR A 233 -29.65 -14.92 -14.83
CA THR A 233 -30.74 -15.08 -13.85
C THR A 233 -30.38 -16.11 -12.78
N ASP A 234 -29.73 -17.22 -13.17
CA ASP A 234 -29.31 -18.27 -12.24
C ASP A 234 -28.20 -17.77 -11.31
N TRP A 235 -27.25 -16.99 -11.86
CA TRP A 235 -26.22 -16.32 -11.05
C TRP A 235 -26.82 -15.29 -10.08
N LEU A 236 -27.80 -14.50 -10.54
CA LEU A 236 -28.47 -13.53 -9.68
C LEU A 236 -29.18 -14.24 -8.53
N GLN A 237 -29.89 -15.33 -8.81
CA GLN A 237 -30.54 -16.14 -7.78
C GLN A 237 -29.54 -16.67 -6.75
N LEU A 238 -28.39 -17.21 -7.19
CA LEU A 238 -27.34 -17.70 -6.28
C LEU A 238 -26.77 -16.59 -5.38
N VAL A 239 -26.56 -15.40 -5.94
CA VAL A 239 -26.06 -14.24 -5.18
C VAL A 239 -27.12 -13.74 -4.20
N GLU A 240 -28.38 -13.68 -4.61
CA GLU A 240 -29.49 -13.28 -3.74
C GLU A 240 -29.74 -14.27 -2.60
N GLU A 241 -29.64 -15.57 -2.88
CA GLU A 241 -29.63 -16.63 -1.86
C GLU A 241 -28.49 -16.39 -0.86
N ALA A 242 -27.26 -16.15 -1.32
CA ALA A 242 -26.13 -15.87 -0.44
C ALA A 242 -26.33 -14.58 0.39
N LEU A 243 -26.89 -13.52 -0.20
CA LEU A 243 -27.21 -12.27 0.52
C LEU A 243 -28.19 -12.47 1.67
N VAL A 244 -29.23 -13.28 1.46
CA VAL A 244 -30.25 -13.59 2.49
C VAL A 244 -29.64 -14.35 3.68
N HIS A 245 -28.58 -15.13 3.45
CA HIS A 245 -27.89 -15.88 4.50
C HIS A 245 -26.85 -15.04 5.28
N GLU A 246 -26.50 -13.84 4.84
CA GLU A 246 -25.59 -12.97 5.60
C GLU A 246 -26.24 -12.53 6.92
N PRO A 247 -25.49 -12.47 8.04
CA PRO A 247 -26.02 -12.10 9.35
C PRO A 247 -26.39 -10.61 9.41
N PRO A 248 -27.35 -10.16 10.23
CA PRO A 248 -27.75 -8.76 10.32
C PRO A 248 -26.56 -7.78 10.49
N LEU A 249 -26.74 -6.55 9.98
CA LEU A 249 -25.74 -5.50 10.18
C LEU A 249 -25.50 -5.29 11.67
N HIS A 250 -24.23 -5.24 12.04
CA HIS A 250 -23.78 -4.91 13.38
C HIS A 250 -22.50 -4.09 13.26
N VAL A 251 -22.29 -3.20 14.22
CA VAL A 251 -21.03 -2.46 14.34
C VAL A 251 -20.02 -3.39 14.99
N ALA A 252 -18.90 -3.64 14.30
CA ALA A 252 -17.83 -4.47 14.85
C ALA A 252 -17.23 -3.82 16.11
N THR A 253 -17.04 -4.61 17.16
CA THR A 253 -16.43 -4.16 18.42
C THR A 253 -14.96 -4.52 18.47
N ASP A 254 -14.15 -3.65 19.09
CA ASP A 254 -12.72 -3.89 19.27
C ASP A 254 -12.51 -5.08 20.22
N SER A 255 -11.86 -6.14 19.74
CA SER A 255 -11.52 -7.33 20.55
C SER A 255 -10.10 -7.27 21.14
N GLY A 256 -9.49 -6.08 21.14
CA GLY A 256 -8.07 -5.89 21.43
C GLY A 256 -7.25 -5.90 20.15
N ASP A 257 -6.37 -4.93 20.00
CA ASP A 257 -5.50 -4.81 18.84
C ASP A 257 -4.43 -5.91 18.85
N PRO A 258 -4.41 -6.83 17.87
CA PRO A 258 -3.43 -7.91 17.86
C PRO A 258 -2.01 -7.45 17.46
N ARG A 259 -1.79 -6.16 17.17
CA ARG A 259 -0.44 -5.59 16.93
C ARG A 259 0.47 -5.62 18.17
N GLY A 260 -0.07 -5.90 19.36
CA GLY A 260 0.64 -5.89 20.65
C GLY A 260 1.74 -6.95 20.87
N ALA A 261 2.10 -7.77 19.88
CA ALA A 261 3.19 -8.74 20.02
C ALA A 261 3.97 -8.92 18.72
N ALA A 262 5.04 -8.13 18.54
CA ALA A 262 6.29 -8.41 17.80
C ALA A 262 6.35 -9.61 16.84
N LEU A 263 5.39 -9.73 15.93
CA LEU A 263 5.36 -10.78 14.93
C LEU A 263 5.32 -10.10 13.57
N LEU A 264 6.10 -10.65 12.64
CA LEU A 264 6.07 -10.38 11.20
C LEU A 264 4.73 -10.84 10.55
N THR A 265 3.67 -10.75 11.33
CA THR A 265 2.29 -10.86 10.93
C THR A 265 1.86 -9.44 10.60
N PHE A 266 1.93 -9.12 9.30
CA PHE A 266 0.73 -8.53 8.72
C PHE A 266 -0.37 -9.52 9.09
N LEU A 267 -1.07 -9.28 10.19
CA LEU A 267 -2.39 -9.84 10.39
C LEU A 267 -3.19 -9.16 9.30
N GLU A 268 -3.10 -9.74 8.10
CA GLU A 268 -3.89 -9.32 6.97
C GLU A 268 -5.31 -9.36 7.45
N SER A 269 -5.81 -8.15 7.60
CA SER A 269 -7.15 -7.85 7.98
C SER A 269 -8.03 -8.67 7.02
N THR A 270 -8.73 -9.66 7.56
CA THR A 270 -9.50 -10.60 6.74
C THR A 270 -10.85 -9.98 6.41
N PRO A 271 -11.46 -10.29 5.25
CA PRO A 271 -12.84 -9.90 5.00
C PRO A 271 -13.77 -10.33 6.13
N THR A 272 -14.69 -9.44 6.50
CA THR A 272 -15.71 -9.71 7.50
C THR A 272 -17.04 -10.00 6.82
N THR A 273 -18.08 -10.27 7.61
CA THR A 273 -19.44 -10.45 7.10
C THR A 273 -19.96 -9.19 6.40
N LEU A 274 -19.56 -7.98 6.86
CA LEU A 274 -19.87 -6.74 6.16
C LEU A 274 -19.21 -6.71 4.78
N THR A 275 -17.95 -7.15 4.68
CA THR A 275 -17.25 -7.22 3.40
C THR A 275 -17.90 -8.20 2.45
N ALA A 276 -18.25 -9.41 2.93
CA ALA A 276 -18.94 -10.41 2.13
C ALA A 276 -20.28 -9.87 1.60
N ARG A 277 -21.07 -9.24 2.48
CA ARG A 277 -22.34 -8.62 2.10
C ARG A 277 -22.15 -7.49 1.07
N ALA A 278 -21.14 -6.65 1.21
CA ALA A 278 -20.84 -5.58 0.26
C ALA A 278 -20.42 -6.14 -1.11
N ALA A 279 -19.57 -7.17 -1.14
CA ALA A 279 -19.17 -7.85 -2.37
C ALA A 279 -20.37 -8.53 -3.06
N LEU A 280 -21.23 -9.20 -2.29
CA LEU A 280 -22.45 -9.81 -2.79
C LEU A 280 -23.44 -8.75 -3.33
N ALA A 281 -23.58 -7.61 -2.65
CA ALA A 281 -24.41 -6.51 -3.12
C ALA A 281 -23.89 -5.94 -4.45
N ARG A 282 -22.56 -5.77 -4.58
CA ARG A 282 -21.92 -5.40 -5.86
C ARG A 282 -22.20 -6.41 -6.97
N ALA A 283 -22.07 -7.71 -6.68
CA ALA A 283 -22.35 -8.77 -7.65
C ALA A 283 -23.82 -8.74 -8.10
N ALA A 284 -24.76 -8.57 -7.16
CA ALA A 284 -26.18 -8.48 -7.45
C ALA A 284 -26.51 -7.24 -8.30
N ASP A 285 -25.94 -6.08 -7.97
CA ASP A 285 -26.11 -4.85 -8.75
C ASP A 285 -25.57 -5.01 -10.17
N ARG A 286 -24.39 -5.64 -10.34
CA ARG A 286 -23.79 -5.96 -11.64
C ARG A 286 -24.65 -6.90 -12.49
N LEU A 287 -25.25 -7.91 -11.88
CA LEU A 287 -26.09 -8.91 -12.55
C LEU A 287 -27.48 -8.36 -12.91
N ALA A 288 -28.05 -7.52 -12.06
CA ALA A 288 -29.31 -6.83 -12.32
C ALA A 288 -29.18 -5.80 -13.46
N GLY A 289 -28.02 -5.15 -13.60
CA GLY A 289 -27.82 -4.12 -14.62
C GLY A 289 -28.59 -2.82 -14.32
N GLU A 290 -28.97 -2.08 -15.36
CA GLU A 290 -29.64 -0.77 -15.24
C GLU A 290 -31.05 -0.81 -14.61
N THR A 291 -31.60 -2.00 -14.35
CA THR A 291 -32.96 -2.14 -13.80
C THR A 291 -33.06 -1.84 -12.30
N ALA A 292 -31.94 -1.65 -11.60
CA ALA A 292 -31.93 -1.33 -10.17
C ALA A 292 -32.19 0.17 -9.94
N THR A 293 -33.34 0.51 -9.35
CA THR A 293 -33.70 1.91 -9.02
C THR A 293 -32.83 2.51 -7.90
N VAL A 294 -32.35 1.68 -6.96
CA VAL A 294 -31.35 2.04 -5.95
C VAL A 294 -30.34 0.89 -5.86
N PRO A 295 -29.04 1.12 -6.13
CA PRO A 295 -28.02 0.08 -6.00
C PRO A 295 -27.96 -0.48 -4.56
N ARG A 296 -27.96 -1.80 -4.43
CA ARG A 296 -27.91 -2.53 -3.15
C ARG A 296 -26.66 -2.15 -2.35
N LEU A 297 -25.50 -1.97 -3.00
CA LEU A 297 -24.26 -1.58 -2.31
C LEU A 297 -24.41 -0.21 -1.63
N ASN A 298 -25.01 0.76 -2.33
CA ASN A 298 -25.17 2.11 -1.79
C ASN A 298 -26.19 2.12 -0.63
N ALA A 299 -27.29 1.39 -0.77
CA ALA A 299 -28.26 1.22 0.31
C ALA A 299 -27.62 0.57 1.56
N LEU A 300 -26.78 -0.45 1.35
CA LEU A 300 -26.03 -1.10 2.41
C LEU A 300 -25.07 -0.14 3.13
N ARG A 301 -24.32 0.66 2.37
CA ARG A 301 -23.40 1.68 2.92
C ARG A 301 -24.15 2.67 3.80
N ILE A 302 -25.23 3.26 3.28
CA ILE A 302 -26.07 4.22 4.02
C ILE A 302 -26.61 3.60 5.31
N ALA A 303 -27.11 2.36 5.26
CA ALA A 303 -27.62 1.66 6.43
C ALA A 303 -26.53 1.43 7.49
N TYR A 304 -25.32 1.05 7.08
CA TYR A 304 -24.20 0.85 8.01
C TYR A 304 -23.71 2.18 8.59
N GLU A 305 -23.60 3.24 7.81
CA GLU A 305 -23.22 4.57 8.31
C GLU A 305 -24.24 5.11 9.31
N HIS A 306 -25.54 4.92 9.08
CA HIS A 306 -26.57 5.30 10.07
C HIS A 306 -26.41 4.56 11.39
N LEU A 307 -25.96 3.29 11.34
CA LEU A 307 -25.74 2.47 12.51
C LEU A 307 -24.44 2.85 13.25
N ALA A 308 -23.35 3.06 12.52
CA ALA A 308 -22.01 3.27 13.08
C ALA A 308 -21.68 4.74 13.38
N LEU A 309 -22.32 5.69 12.69
CA LEU A 309 -22.03 7.13 12.74
C LEU A 309 -23.33 7.94 12.92
N PRO A 310 -24.05 7.75 14.05
CA PRO A 310 -25.37 8.37 14.26
C PRO A 310 -25.30 9.86 14.60
N LEU A 311 -24.17 10.38 15.07
CA LEU A 311 -24.01 11.80 15.43
C LEU A 311 -23.43 12.60 14.27
N GLN A 312 -23.83 13.87 14.18
CA GLN A 312 -23.28 14.85 13.25
C GLN A 312 -22.97 16.17 13.96
N HIS A 313 -21.78 16.70 13.71
CA HIS A 313 -21.32 18.03 14.13
C HIS A 313 -20.85 18.77 12.88
N GLU A 314 -21.10 20.08 12.80
CA GLU A 314 -20.78 20.83 11.59
C GLU A 314 -20.26 22.24 11.89
N SER A 315 -19.42 22.71 10.98
CA SER A 315 -18.96 24.09 10.87
C SER A 315 -19.04 24.53 9.41
N ALA A 316 -18.63 25.75 9.10
CA ALA A 316 -18.60 26.22 7.71
C ALA A 316 -17.65 25.41 6.80
N THR A 317 -16.61 24.78 7.37
CA THR A 317 -15.55 24.09 6.61
C THR A 317 -15.54 22.58 6.79
N VAL A 318 -16.26 22.03 7.78
CA VAL A 318 -16.19 20.61 8.14
C VAL A 318 -17.56 20.08 8.51
N VAL A 319 -17.91 18.90 7.99
CA VAL A 319 -19.01 18.07 8.48
C VAL A 319 -18.41 16.80 9.07
N LEU A 320 -18.58 16.62 10.36
CA LEU A 320 -18.07 15.48 11.12
C LEU A 320 -19.21 14.56 11.51
N ARG A 321 -19.14 13.29 11.13
CA ARG A 321 -20.05 12.24 11.59
C ARG A 321 -19.31 11.24 12.45
N THR A 322 -19.88 10.87 13.59
CA THR A 322 -19.19 10.01 14.56
C THR A 322 -20.12 9.08 15.33
N GLY A 323 -19.55 8.01 15.85
CA GLY A 323 -20.11 7.21 16.93
C GLY A 323 -19.06 6.96 18.02
N PRO A 324 -19.46 6.42 19.18
CA PRO A 324 -20.85 6.17 19.56
C PRO A 324 -21.52 7.43 20.14
N ALA A 325 -22.85 7.42 20.26
CA ALA A 325 -23.67 8.61 20.55
C ALA A 325 -23.42 9.22 21.94
N GLU A 326 -22.90 8.43 22.87
CA GLU A 326 -22.64 8.79 24.25
C GLU A 326 -21.34 9.59 24.45
N THR A 327 -20.50 9.74 23.41
CA THR A 327 -19.24 10.47 23.55
C THR A 327 -19.45 11.97 23.33
N SER A 328 -19.02 12.81 24.28
CA SER A 328 -19.26 14.26 24.26
C SER A 328 -18.14 15.10 23.62
N ASP A 329 -17.21 14.48 22.88
CA ASP A 329 -16.02 15.16 22.33
C ASP A 329 -16.16 15.57 20.86
N GLY A 330 -17.34 15.38 20.25
CA GLY A 330 -17.56 15.69 18.84
C GLY A 330 -17.23 17.14 18.47
N ASP A 331 -17.55 18.11 19.34
CA ASP A 331 -17.22 19.52 19.13
C ASP A 331 -15.71 19.79 19.26
N GLU A 332 -15.01 19.06 20.14
CA GLU A 332 -13.56 19.14 20.27
C GLU A 332 -12.86 18.62 19.01
N LEU A 333 -13.29 17.45 18.51
CA LEU A 333 -12.77 16.85 17.28
C LEU A 333 -13.03 17.75 16.07
N LEU A 334 -14.23 18.34 15.98
CA LEU A 334 -14.57 19.32 14.95
C LEU A 334 -13.64 20.53 15.01
N ALA A 335 -13.37 21.07 16.22
CA ALA A 335 -12.47 22.19 16.42
C ALA A 335 -11.02 21.85 16.04
N ILE A 336 -10.54 20.63 16.35
CA ILE A 336 -9.21 20.15 15.93
C ILE A 336 -9.09 20.18 14.41
N VAL A 337 -10.06 19.60 13.70
CA VAL A 337 -10.03 19.54 12.22
C VAL A 337 -10.06 20.94 11.62
N ALA A 338 -11.02 21.78 12.03
CA ALA A 338 -11.19 23.12 11.49
C ALA A 338 -9.97 24.02 11.75
N THR A 339 -9.41 23.95 12.96
CA THR A 339 -8.23 24.74 13.34
C THR A 339 -6.98 24.28 12.59
N THR A 340 -6.84 22.97 12.39
CA THR A 340 -5.69 22.41 11.65
C THR A 340 -5.76 22.74 10.17
N TYR A 341 -6.96 22.75 9.58
CA TYR A 341 -7.16 23.19 8.20
C TYR A 341 -6.68 24.63 8.00
N ALA A 342 -7.08 25.54 8.89
CA ALA A 342 -6.62 26.93 8.87
C ALA A 342 -5.11 27.05 9.13
N GLN A 343 -4.56 26.23 10.03
CA GLN A 343 -3.13 26.23 10.33
C GLN A 343 -2.27 25.73 9.15
N ALA A 344 -2.63 24.61 8.53
CA ALA A 344 -1.91 24.07 7.39
C ALA A 344 -1.85 25.10 6.24
N ARG A 345 -2.96 25.80 5.97
CA ARG A 345 -2.96 26.92 5.01
C ARG A 345 -1.98 28.03 5.39
N ARG A 346 -1.92 28.43 6.67
CA ARG A 346 -0.94 29.43 7.14
C ARG A 346 0.51 28.99 6.90
N PHE A 347 0.83 27.71 7.11
CA PHE A 347 2.17 27.18 6.88
C PHE A 347 2.57 27.12 5.40
N LEU A 348 1.61 27.08 4.47
CA LEU A 348 1.87 27.20 3.03
C LEU A 348 2.14 28.66 2.59
N GLY A 349 2.04 29.65 3.49
CA GLY A 349 2.24 31.05 3.17
C GLY A 349 1.25 31.57 2.13
N SER A 350 1.71 32.37 1.17
CA SER A 350 0.85 32.94 0.11
C SER A 350 0.19 31.87 -0.77
N VAL A 351 0.79 30.68 -0.90
CA VAL A 351 0.17 29.55 -1.61
C VAL A 351 -1.10 29.05 -0.90
N GLY A 352 -1.14 29.15 0.43
CA GLY A 352 -2.32 28.76 1.23
C GLY A 352 -3.45 29.79 1.26
N GLU A 353 -3.27 30.98 0.68
CA GLU A 353 -4.31 32.02 0.66
C GLU A 353 -5.41 31.69 -0.35
N THR A 354 -5.05 31.11 -1.50
CA THR A 354 -5.99 30.82 -2.60
C THR A 354 -5.87 29.36 -3.05
N PRO A 355 -6.98 28.59 -3.08
CA PRO A 355 -6.96 27.22 -3.54
C PRO A 355 -6.59 27.13 -5.03
N ILE A 356 -6.22 25.94 -5.48
CA ILE A 356 -6.14 25.64 -6.90
C ILE A 356 -7.57 25.66 -7.46
N PRO A 357 -7.85 26.38 -8.57
CA PRO A 357 -9.21 26.48 -9.10
C PRO A 357 -9.86 25.12 -9.33
N GLY A 358 -10.97 24.86 -8.65
CA GLY A 358 -11.75 23.62 -8.79
C GLY A 358 -11.28 22.43 -7.94
N GLU A 359 -10.16 22.54 -7.21
CA GLU A 359 -9.62 21.44 -6.38
C GLU A 359 -10.08 21.55 -4.90
N GLU A 360 -10.54 22.72 -4.45
CA GLU A 360 -11.11 22.86 -3.11
C GLU A 360 -12.58 22.44 -3.09
N HIS A 361 -12.87 21.43 -2.28
CA HIS A 361 -14.21 20.96 -2.01
C HIS A 361 -14.49 21.15 -0.51
N LEU A 362 -15.41 22.05 -0.19
CA LEU A 362 -15.87 22.28 1.18
C LEU A 362 -17.39 22.09 1.25
N PRO A 363 -17.92 21.62 2.39
CA PRO A 363 -17.19 21.25 3.62
C PRO A 363 -16.46 19.90 3.51
N LEU A 364 -15.30 19.78 4.18
CA LEU A 364 -14.56 18.54 4.36
C LEU A 364 -15.41 17.53 5.14
N GLN A 365 -15.61 16.33 4.60
CA GLN A 365 -16.32 15.27 5.29
C GLN A 365 -15.35 14.53 6.22
N VAL A 366 -15.76 14.25 7.46
CA VAL A 366 -14.95 13.52 8.43
C VAL A 366 -15.79 12.43 9.06
N LEU A 367 -15.41 11.16 8.89
CA LEU A 367 -16.09 10.01 9.48
C LEU A 367 -15.20 9.40 10.58
N ILE A 368 -15.67 9.45 11.82
CA ILE A 368 -14.96 8.91 12.99
C ILE A 368 -15.72 7.72 13.58
N PHE A 369 -15.27 6.53 13.23
CA PHE A 369 -15.88 5.27 13.67
C PHE A 369 -15.66 5.02 15.17
N PRO A 370 -16.58 4.27 15.82
CA PRO A 370 -16.53 4.04 17.27
C PRO A 370 -15.35 3.19 17.76
N GLY A 371 -14.63 2.53 16.86
CA GLY A 371 -13.47 1.69 17.17
C GLY A 371 -12.74 1.26 15.90
N GLN A 372 -11.56 0.66 16.07
CA GLN A 372 -10.71 0.20 14.97
C GLN A 372 -11.38 -0.90 14.13
N ALA A 373 -12.11 -1.81 14.78
CA ALA A 373 -12.82 -2.89 14.10
C ALA A 373 -13.89 -2.33 13.16
N ALA A 374 -14.72 -1.39 13.64
CA ALA A 374 -15.76 -0.76 12.84
C ALA A 374 -15.19 0.02 11.63
N TYR A 375 -14.05 0.70 11.82
CA TYR A 375 -13.32 1.36 10.73
C TYR A 375 -12.79 0.35 9.71
N ARG A 376 -12.08 -0.70 10.14
CA ARG A 376 -11.53 -1.71 9.22
C ARG A 376 -12.61 -2.40 8.41
N ASP A 377 -13.75 -2.69 9.04
CA ASP A 377 -14.91 -3.28 8.38
C ASP A 377 -15.48 -2.35 7.31
N TYR A 378 -15.68 -1.07 7.65
CA TYR A 378 -16.19 -0.08 6.71
C TYR A 378 -15.24 0.13 5.53
N MET A 379 -13.96 0.38 5.83
CA MET A 379 -12.95 0.68 4.83
C MET A 379 -12.81 -0.47 3.83
N ARG A 380 -12.83 -1.73 4.28
CA ARG A 380 -12.78 -2.87 3.37
C ARG A 380 -14.04 -3.02 2.51
N ALA A 381 -15.21 -2.75 3.09
CA ALA A 381 -16.47 -2.97 2.41
C ALA A 381 -16.73 -1.91 1.32
N PHE A 382 -16.39 -0.65 1.59
CA PHE A 382 -16.89 0.48 0.81
C PHE A 382 -15.81 1.36 0.18
N THR A 383 -14.53 1.14 0.49
CA THR A 383 -13.43 1.95 -0.06
C THR A 383 -12.38 1.07 -0.76
N PRO A 384 -11.54 1.64 -1.65
CA PRO A 384 -10.44 0.93 -2.28
C PRO A 384 -9.16 0.91 -1.42
N PHE A 385 -9.16 1.58 -0.26
CA PHE A 385 -7.95 1.82 0.52
C PHE A 385 -7.55 0.64 1.40
N THR A 386 -6.29 0.67 1.83
CA THR A 386 -5.84 -0.19 2.93
C THR A 386 -6.60 0.17 4.21
N VAL A 387 -6.76 -0.82 5.09
CA VAL A 387 -7.49 -0.65 6.35
C VAL A 387 -6.57 -0.66 7.56
N ASP A 388 -5.30 -1.01 7.37
CA ASP A 388 -4.31 -1.19 8.44
C ASP A 388 -3.53 0.11 8.67
N VAL A 389 -4.26 1.23 8.70
CA VAL A 389 -3.77 2.59 8.95
C VAL A 389 -4.66 3.29 9.97
N ASP A 390 -4.11 4.31 10.63
CA ASP A 390 -4.82 5.04 11.69
C ASP A 390 -5.88 6.00 11.13
N GLY A 391 -5.70 6.49 9.91
CA GLY A 391 -6.63 7.34 9.17
C GLY A 391 -6.28 7.36 7.69
N ILE A 392 -7.18 7.92 6.89
CA ILE A 392 -6.90 8.23 5.49
C ILE A 392 -7.79 9.36 4.98
N TYR A 393 -7.23 10.27 4.19
CA TYR A 393 -7.97 11.23 3.38
C TYR A 393 -8.18 10.70 1.95
N ASP A 394 -9.44 10.58 1.55
CA ASP A 394 -9.85 10.32 0.18
C ASP A 394 -10.15 11.63 -0.55
N VAL A 395 -9.24 12.03 -1.42
CA VAL A 395 -9.38 13.25 -2.25
C VAL A 395 -10.58 13.17 -3.21
N GLN A 396 -10.93 11.98 -3.72
CA GLN A 396 -12.03 11.85 -4.70
C GLN A 396 -13.40 12.05 -4.04
N GLN A 397 -13.53 11.61 -2.80
CA GLN A 397 -14.75 11.77 -2.00
C GLN A 397 -14.71 12.99 -1.07
N ASN A 398 -13.58 13.70 -1.03
CA ASN A 398 -13.29 14.74 -0.05
C ASN A 398 -13.64 14.32 1.38
N THR A 399 -13.23 13.11 1.75
CA THR A 399 -13.62 12.46 3.01
C THR A 399 -12.41 11.94 3.77
N LEU A 400 -12.28 12.35 5.03
CA LEU A 400 -11.34 11.81 5.99
C LEU A 400 -12.01 10.69 6.79
N TYR A 401 -11.39 9.52 6.81
CA TYR A 401 -11.84 8.38 7.61
C TYR A 401 -10.87 8.13 8.77
N SER A 402 -11.38 8.02 9.99
CA SER A 402 -10.59 7.63 11.16
C SER A 402 -11.46 6.93 12.21
N TYR A 403 -10.90 6.60 13.36
CA TYR A 403 -11.60 5.90 14.44
C TYR A 403 -11.15 6.32 15.84
N ARG A 404 -12.07 6.14 16.79
CA ARG A 404 -11.80 6.28 18.22
C ARG A 404 -10.89 5.18 18.71
N ARG A 405 -9.91 5.55 19.52
CA ARG A 405 -8.88 4.67 20.04
C ARG A 405 -8.45 5.12 21.42
N ARG A 406 -7.96 4.18 22.23
CA ARG A 406 -7.28 4.51 23.48
C ARG A 406 -5.84 4.96 23.20
N ASP A 407 -5.25 5.70 24.12
CA ASP A 407 -3.88 6.20 24.02
C ASP A 407 -2.83 5.09 23.86
N ASP A 408 -3.13 3.87 24.33
CA ASP A 408 -2.23 2.71 24.25
C ASP A 408 -2.49 1.79 23.05
N GLN A 409 -3.51 2.07 22.24
CA GLN A 409 -3.94 1.20 21.14
C GLN A 409 -3.12 1.41 19.86
N THR A 410 -2.59 2.61 19.64
CA THR A 410 -1.87 3.00 18.41
C THR A 410 -0.69 3.88 18.76
N ALA A 411 0.25 4.01 17.83
CA ALA A 411 1.38 4.92 18.00
C ALA A 411 0.96 6.41 17.97
N ASN A 412 -0.12 6.73 17.25
CA ASN A 412 -0.68 8.07 17.14
C ASN A 412 -2.04 8.14 17.84
N THR A 413 -2.31 9.23 18.54
CA THR A 413 -3.64 9.58 19.04
C THR A 413 -4.60 9.89 17.88
N LEU A 414 -5.91 9.88 18.15
CA LEU A 414 -6.91 10.33 17.16
C LEU A 414 -6.66 11.79 16.76
N ALA A 415 -6.35 12.67 17.71
CA ALA A 415 -6.06 14.07 17.42
C ALA A 415 -4.85 14.23 16.49
N GLU A 416 -3.74 13.53 16.75
CA GLU A 416 -2.57 13.53 15.85
C GLU A 416 -2.92 13.04 14.45
N THR A 417 -3.70 11.95 14.35
CA THR A 417 -4.16 11.39 13.06
C THR A 417 -5.03 12.39 12.29
N LEU A 418 -5.98 13.05 12.96
CA LEU A 418 -6.83 14.06 12.32
C LEU A 418 -5.99 15.24 11.81
N ARG A 419 -4.98 15.68 12.56
CA ARG A 419 -4.09 16.75 12.10
C ARG A 419 -3.27 16.35 10.88
N HIS A 420 -2.76 15.12 10.88
CA HIS A 420 -2.00 14.54 9.77
C HIS A 420 -2.86 14.50 8.50
N GLU A 421 -4.01 13.84 8.54
CA GLU A 421 -4.86 13.66 7.35
C GLU A 421 -5.46 14.98 6.82
N VAL A 422 -5.71 15.96 7.70
CA VAL A 422 -6.13 17.31 7.28
C VAL A 422 -5.05 18.01 6.46
N ALA A 423 -3.76 17.73 6.72
CA ALA A 423 -2.68 18.28 5.92
C ALA A 423 -2.78 17.83 4.47
N HIS A 424 -3.12 16.56 4.20
CA HIS A 424 -3.32 16.05 2.84
C HIS A 424 -4.52 16.71 2.14
N ALA A 425 -5.61 16.97 2.86
CA ALA A 425 -6.73 17.72 2.31
C ALA A 425 -6.31 19.14 1.87
N VAL A 426 -5.43 19.78 2.64
CA VAL A 426 -4.92 21.12 2.29
C VAL A 426 -3.88 21.05 1.18
N THR A 427 -2.93 20.11 1.19
CA THR A 427 -1.93 20.01 0.11
C THR A 427 -2.56 19.64 -1.23
N ALA A 428 -3.58 18.79 -1.25
CA ALA A 428 -4.37 18.50 -2.45
C ALA A 428 -5.08 19.75 -3.00
N ALA A 429 -5.75 20.53 -2.15
CA ALA A 429 -6.50 21.71 -2.59
C ALA A 429 -5.62 22.94 -2.89
N TYR A 430 -4.44 23.06 -2.29
CA TYR A 430 -3.63 24.29 -2.33
C TYR A 430 -2.22 24.13 -2.89
N LEU A 431 -1.63 22.94 -2.93
CA LEU A 431 -0.20 22.81 -3.27
C LEU A 431 0.07 22.01 -4.53
N PHE A 432 -0.56 20.84 -4.69
CA PHE A 432 -0.26 19.91 -5.78
C PHE A 432 -1.36 19.95 -6.85
N PRO A 433 -1.15 20.62 -8.00
CA PRO A 433 -2.17 20.67 -9.04
C PRO A 433 -2.44 19.31 -9.68
N GLY A 434 -3.71 19.00 -9.91
CA GLY A 434 -4.17 17.75 -10.48
C GLY A 434 -4.49 16.69 -9.43
N GLN A 435 -5.03 15.57 -9.90
CA GLN A 435 -5.45 14.46 -9.07
C GLN A 435 -4.46 13.30 -9.19
N TRP A 436 -4.51 12.36 -8.23
CA TRP A 436 -3.64 11.19 -8.17
C TRP A 436 -3.49 10.45 -9.52
N HIS A 437 -4.59 10.26 -10.25
CA HIS A 437 -4.57 9.55 -11.55
C HIS A 437 -4.31 10.45 -12.77
N THR A 438 -4.11 11.76 -12.59
CA THR A 438 -3.82 12.67 -13.69
C THR A 438 -2.45 12.35 -14.28
N PRO A 439 -2.32 12.20 -15.62
CA PRO A 439 -1.02 11.98 -16.27
C PRO A 439 -0.02 13.06 -15.85
N GLY A 440 1.16 12.63 -15.37
CA GLY A 440 2.21 13.54 -14.92
C GLY A 440 2.12 13.99 -13.46
N TYR A 441 1.03 13.72 -12.73
CA TYR A 441 0.93 14.04 -11.29
C TYR A 441 2.11 13.43 -10.51
N HIS A 442 2.45 12.19 -10.82
CA HIS A 442 3.58 11.45 -10.25
C HIS A 442 4.91 11.65 -11.02
N ALA A 443 5.07 12.67 -11.87
CA ALA A 443 6.32 12.87 -12.62
C ALA A 443 7.52 13.15 -11.70
N GLU A 444 7.30 13.91 -10.63
CA GLU A 444 8.31 14.28 -9.65
C GLU A 444 7.98 13.72 -8.25
N PRO A 445 8.98 13.25 -7.48
CA PRO A 445 8.76 12.70 -6.14
C PRO A 445 8.37 13.81 -5.17
N LYS A 446 7.24 13.64 -4.49
CA LYS A 446 6.65 14.64 -3.58
C LYS A 446 6.37 14.12 -2.17
N GLY A 447 6.53 12.80 -1.93
CA GLY A 447 6.22 12.17 -0.65
C GLY A 447 6.99 12.78 0.52
N TRP A 448 8.24 13.21 0.32
CA TRP A 448 9.03 13.84 1.39
C TRP A 448 8.38 15.13 1.91
N PHE A 449 7.71 15.88 1.01
CA PHE A 449 7.01 17.09 1.37
C PHE A 449 5.63 16.75 1.94
N ASP A 450 4.83 15.97 1.21
CA ASP A 450 3.44 15.70 1.57
C ASP A 450 3.33 15.01 2.94
N GLU A 451 4.09 13.93 3.14
CA GLU A 451 4.13 13.19 4.41
C GLU A 451 4.88 13.96 5.48
N GLY A 452 6.00 14.61 5.13
CA GLY A 452 6.79 15.40 6.10
C GLY A 452 5.99 16.59 6.65
N PHE A 453 5.18 17.23 5.80
CA PHE A 453 4.29 18.31 6.19
C PHE A 453 3.15 17.81 7.06
N ALA A 454 2.53 16.68 6.70
CA ALA A 454 1.50 16.04 7.51
C ALA A 454 2.01 15.69 8.93
N GLU A 455 3.23 15.18 9.04
CA GLU A 455 3.86 14.88 10.34
C GLU A 455 4.23 16.12 11.16
N VAL A 456 4.55 17.24 10.50
CA VAL A 456 4.72 18.54 11.18
C VAL A 456 3.39 19.00 11.78
N LEU A 457 2.29 18.89 11.03
CA LEU A 457 0.96 19.26 11.53
C LEU A 457 0.49 18.31 12.65
N ALA A 458 0.79 17.01 12.53
CA ALA A 458 0.48 16.01 13.56
C ALA A 458 1.01 16.43 14.94
N ALA A 459 2.27 16.88 15.00
CA ALA A 459 2.93 17.32 16.23
C ALA A 459 2.46 18.68 16.76
N GLN A 460 1.81 19.51 15.94
CA GLN A 460 1.49 20.89 16.26
C GLN A 460 0.17 20.99 17.05
N THR A 461 0.24 20.70 18.34
CA THR A 461 -0.88 20.78 19.29
C THR A 461 -1.30 22.20 19.66
N LYS A 462 -0.39 23.18 19.54
CA LYS A 462 -0.64 24.59 19.86
C LYS A 462 -0.55 25.44 18.58
N PRO A 463 -1.69 25.80 17.96
CA PRO A 463 -1.71 26.40 16.63
C PRO A 463 -0.89 27.69 16.45
N ASP A 464 -0.73 28.46 17.53
CA ASP A 464 -0.05 29.76 17.51
C ASP A 464 1.33 29.74 18.22
N ALA A 465 1.79 28.57 18.65
CA ALA A 465 3.13 28.41 19.21
C ALA A 465 4.20 28.26 18.11
N PRO A 466 5.50 28.48 18.42
CA PRO A 466 6.58 28.02 17.55
C PRO A 466 6.43 26.53 17.19
N LEU A 467 7.08 26.13 16.09
CA LEU A 467 7.05 24.76 15.61
C LEU A 467 7.46 23.76 16.69
N GLN A 468 6.58 22.80 16.96
CA GLN A 468 6.79 21.78 17.97
C GLN A 468 7.51 20.58 17.36
N PRO A 469 8.53 20.02 18.04
CA PRO A 469 9.17 18.80 17.56
C PRO A 469 8.22 17.60 17.74
N HIS A 470 8.25 16.64 16.81
CA HIS A 470 7.54 15.38 16.97
C HIS A 470 8.37 14.43 17.85
N PRO A 471 7.97 14.13 19.10
CA PRO A 471 8.85 13.45 20.05
C PRO A 471 9.30 12.05 19.59
N ARG A 472 8.37 11.26 19.04
CA ARG A 472 8.65 9.92 18.49
C ARG A 472 9.62 9.96 17.31
N HIS A 473 9.38 10.82 16.32
CA HIS A 473 10.27 10.93 15.15
C HIS A 473 11.65 11.45 15.53
N LEU A 474 11.73 12.42 16.44
CA LEU A 474 13.00 12.90 16.98
C LEU A 474 13.78 11.76 17.66
N ALA A 475 13.12 10.99 18.54
CA ALA A 475 13.75 9.83 19.18
C ALA A 475 14.25 8.81 18.17
N THR A 476 13.45 8.50 17.13
CA THR A 476 13.84 7.59 16.03
C THR A 476 15.07 8.11 15.30
N ILE A 477 15.08 9.37 14.87
CA ILE A 477 16.18 9.99 14.12
C ILE A 477 17.47 10.07 14.96
N CYS A 478 17.34 10.28 16.26
CA CYS A 478 18.50 10.31 17.17
C CYS A 478 19.03 8.92 17.50
N ALA A 479 18.20 7.87 17.44
CA ALA A 479 18.61 6.49 17.68
C ALA A 479 19.21 5.79 16.44
N GLN A 480 19.02 6.33 15.23
CA GLN A 480 19.53 5.71 14.01
C GLN A 480 21.08 5.66 14.01
N PRO A 481 21.69 4.51 13.62
CA PRO A 481 23.13 4.35 13.60
C PRO A 481 23.81 5.21 12.52
N LEU A 482 23.06 5.57 11.47
CA LEU A 482 23.51 6.44 10.39
C LEU A 482 22.40 7.45 10.08
N LYS A 483 22.78 8.70 9.78
CA LYS A 483 21.80 9.71 9.35
C LYS A 483 21.18 9.33 7.99
N PRO A 484 19.91 9.70 7.74
CA PRO A 484 19.28 9.52 6.43
C PRO A 484 20.05 10.26 5.34
N ALA A 485 20.17 9.64 4.17
CA ALA A 485 20.71 10.31 2.99
C ALA A 485 19.64 11.23 2.40
N LEU A 486 19.95 12.52 2.23
CA LEU A 486 18.99 13.54 1.81
C LEU A 486 18.49 13.27 0.38
N ALA A 487 19.40 12.97 -0.54
CA ALA A 487 19.05 12.69 -1.93
C ALA A 487 18.12 11.47 -2.05
N ASP A 488 18.38 10.42 -1.25
CA ASP A 488 17.54 9.22 -1.22
C ASP A 488 16.14 9.52 -0.69
N LEU A 489 16.03 10.29 0.40
CA LEU A 489 14.75 10.71 0.98
C LEU A 489 13.92 11.55 0.00
N VAL A 490 14.52 12.58 -0.61
CA VAL A 490 13.81 13.49 -1.52
C VAL A 490 13.39 12.77 -2.81
N ALA A 491 14.15 11.77 -3.25
CA ALA A 491 13.81 10.92 -4.38
C ALA A 491 12.86 9.76 -4.03
N LEU A 492 12.56 9.55 -2.73
CA LEU A 492 11.82 8.39 -2.26
C LEU A 492 10.38 8.40 -2.79
N ARG A 493 9.97 7.26 -3.33
CA ARG A 493 8.64 7.03 -3.90
C ARG A 493 7.90 5.86 -3.25
N THR A 494 8.64 4.87 -2.77
CA THR A 494 8.10 3.69 -2.10
C THR A 494 7.40 4.08 -0.80
N GLY A 495 6.19 3.58 -0.59
CA GLY A 495 5.34 3.95 0.53
C GLY A 495 4.52 5.23 0.32
N TYR A 496 4.71 5.93 -0.80
CA TYR A 496 3.89 7.09 -1.19
C TYR A 496 3.15 6.81 -2.50
N ASP A 497 3.84 6.90 -3.65
CA ASP A 497 3.26 6.65 -4.98
C ASP A 497 3.73 5.34 -5.63
N GLN A 498 4.59 4.60 -4.94
CA GLN A 498 5.01 3.25 -5.26
C GLN A 498 4.83 2.35 -4.04
N TYR A 499 4.65 1.05 -4.28
CA TYR A 499 4.49 0.09 -3.19
C TYR A 499 5.76 0.00 -2.32
N GLY A 500 5.59 -0.01 -0.99
CA GLY A 500 6.69 -0.10 -0.02
C GLY A 500 6.39 0.64 1.28
N THR A 501 7.44 1.02 2.01
CA THR A 501 7.37 1.80 3.25
C THR A 501 8.04 3.15 3.05
N PHE A 502 7.43 4.21 3.59
CA PHE A 502 7.95 5.57 3.55
C PHE A 502 8.72 5.92 4.83
N ASP A 503 9.73 6.79 4.74
CA ASP A 503 10.53 7.23 5.90
C ASP A 503 9.93 8.51 6.52
N TYR A 504 8.81 8.34 7.25
CA TYR A 504 8.12 9.42 7.94
C TYR A 504 9.01 10.21 8.92
N PRO A 505 9.85 9.56 9.77
CA PRO A 505 10.73 10.30 10.66
C PRO A 505 11.71 11.22 9.92
N ALA A 506 12.30 10.75 8.81
CA ALA A 506 13.23 11.56 8.04
C ALA A 506 12.52 12.69 7.26
N ALA A 507 11.34 12.41 6.70
CA ALA A 507 10.51 13.42 6.04
C ALA A 507 10.05 14.52 7.02
N TRP A 508 9.60 14.14 8.22
CA TRP A 508 9.30 15.07 9.31
C TRP A 508 10.53 15.92 9.65
N ALA A 509 11.70 15.28 9.85
CA ALA A 509 12.92 15.99 10.22
C ALA A 509 13.33 17.01 9.15
N LEU A 510 13.23 16.66 7.86
CA LEU A 510 13.50 17.58 6.76
C LEU A 510 12.50 18.74 6.76
N MET A 511 11.21 18.46 6.87
CA MET A 511 10.19 19.50 6.79
C MET A 511 10.18 20.43 8.00
N HIS A 512 10.45 19.89 9.19
CA HIS A 512 10.66 20.67 10.41
C HIS A 512 11.87 21.62 10.27
N PHE A 513 13.00 21.13 9.77
CA PHE A 513 14.19 21.96 9.50
C PHE A 513 13.89 23.08 8.49
N LEU A 514 13.24 22.74 7.38
CA LEU A 514 12.89 23.69 6.34
C LEU A 514 11.97 24.80 6.86
N LEU A 515 10.92 24.47 7.62
CA LEU A 515 9.99 25.47 8.13
C LEU A 515 10.57 26.29 9.29
N ALA A 516 11.35 25.68 10.19
CA ALA A 516 11.86 26.35 11.39
C ALA A 516 13.16 27.12 11.16
N GLU A 517 14.07 26.60 10.33
CA GLU A 517 15.45 27.10 10.22
C GLU A 517 15.80 27.61 8.81
N ARG A 518 15.09 27.14 7.78
CA ARG A 518 15.27 27.57 6.38
C ARG A 518 13.96 28.02 5.72
N PRO A 519 13.18 28.95 6.32
CA PRO A 519 11.84 29.29 5.83
C PRO A 519 11.83 29.86 4.40
N ALA A 520 12.91 30.51 3.96
CA ALA A 520 13.05 30.96 2.57
C ALA A 520 13.16 29.78 1.59
N ALA A 521 13.88 28.72 1.96
CA ALA A 521 13.98 27.49 1.17
C ALA A 521 12.62 26.77 1.11
N ALA A 522 11.91 26.68 2.25
CA ALA A 522 10.56 26.12 2.30
C ALA A 522 9.61 26.87 1.35
N ALA A 523 9.59 28.21 1.42
CA ALA A 523 8.73 29.04 0.55
C ALA A 523 9.06 28.87 -0.93
N ALA A 524 10.34 28.77 -1.30
CA ALA A 524 10.77 28.53 -2.68
C ALA A 524 10.30 27.17 -3.20
N LEU A 525 10.46 26.10 -2.40
CA LEU A 525 10.02 24.75 -2.76
C LEU A 525 8.49 24.66 -2.86
N ILE A 526 7.75 25.27 -1.93
CA ILE A 526 6.28 25.37 -1.96
C ILE A 526 5.81 26.09 -3.23
N SER A 527 6.44 27.22 -3.57
CA SER A 527 6.13 27.96 -4.79
C SER A 527 6.44 27.14 -6.06
N ALA A 528 7.56 26.42 -6.08
CA ALA A 528 7.94 25.57 -7.21
C ALA A 528 6.94 24.43 -7.44
N TRP A 529 6.43 23.80 -6.37
CA TRP A 529 5.37 22.80 -6.49
C TRP A 529 4.07 23.39 -7.02
N ARG A 530 3.60 24.49 -6.42
CA ARG A 530 2.35 25.15 -6.84
C ARG A 530 2.37 25.58 -8.30
N ASN A 531 3.53 26.03 -8.79
CA ASN A 531 3.70 26.50 -10.15
C ASN A 531 4.18 25.41 -11.13
N GLN A 532 4.27 24.15 -10.68
CA GLN A 532 4.73 23.01 -11.49
C GLN A 532 6.13 23.22 -12.11
N THR A 533 7.02 23.92 -11.40
CA THR A 533 8.43 24.15 -11.79
C THR A 533 9.43 23.38 -10.94
N TYR A 534 8.96 22.58 -9.99
CA TYR A 534 9.79 21.69 -9.20
C TYR A 534 10.42 20.60 -10.08
N HIS A 535 11.72 20.38 -9.91
CA HIS A 535 12.45 19.26 -10.49
C HIS A 535 13.43 18.71 -9.46
N LEU A 536 13.43 17.38 -9.26
CA LEU A 536 14.32 16.71 -8.31
C LEU A 536 15.79 17.12 -8.51
N ALA A 537 16.26 17.17 -9.76
CA ALA A 537 17.65 17.50 -10.09
C ALA A 537 18.07 18.91 -9.60
N ASN A 538 17.11 19.82 -9.44
CA ASN A 538 17.35 21.21 -9.05
C ASN A 538 17.08 21.46 -7.56
N TRP A 539 16.70 20.43 -6.79
CA TRP A 539 16.27 20.56 -5.40
C TRP A 539 17.24 21.39 -4.53
N PRO A 540 18.57 21.16 -4.56
CA PRO A 540 19.49 21.96 -3.75
C PRO A 540 19.46 23.45 -4.13
N THR A 541 19.48 23.74 -5.43
CA THR A 541 19.48 25.13 -5.93
C THR A 541 18.15 25.85 -5.67
N LEU A 542 17.01 25.14 -5.73
CA LEU A 542 15.70 25.68 -5.36
C LEU A 542 15.66 26.09 -3.89
N GLY A 543 16.31 25.32 -3.02
CA GLY A 543 16.44 25.65 -1.60
C GLY A 543 17.58 26.62 -1.24
N GLY A 544 18.36 27.07 -2.22
CA GLY A 544 19.45 28.04 -2.03
C GLY A 544 20.80 27.45 -1.63
N TRP A 545 20.99 26.13 -1.76
CA TRP A 545 22.28 25.46 -1.57
C TRP A 545 23.06 25.36 -2.89
N SER A 546 24.39 25.21 -2.81
CA SER A 546 25.25 25.08 -4.00
C SER A 546 25.15 23.70 -4.66
N ASP A 547 24.91 22.66 -3.86
CA ASP A 547 24.87 21.26 -4.28
C ASP A 547 24.19 20.38 -3.21
N TRP A 548 24.07 19.08 -3.50
CA TRP A 548 23.50 18.10 -2.57
C TRP A 548 24.30 17.94 -1.27
N THR A 549 25.64 18.00 -1.35
CA THR A 549 26.51 17.80 -0.18
C THR A 549 26.37 18.93 0.84
N SER A 550 26.28 20.17 0.37
CA SER A 550 26.05 21.34 1.22
C SER A 550 24.66 21.32 1.86
N ALA A 551 23.62 20.93 1.12
CA ALA A 551 22.27 20.77 1.65
C ALA A 551 22.18 19.64 2.71
N GLU A 552 22.80 18.49 2.43
CA GLU A 552 22.82 17.36 3.35
C GLU A 552 23.61 17.69 4.62
N SER A 553 24.77 18.33 4.50
CA SER A 553 25.58 18.74 5.65
C SER A 553 24.84 19.74 6.55
N ASP A 554 24.11 20.69 5.96
CA ASP A 554 23.31 21.68 6.68
C ASP A 554 22.18 21.01 7.48
N TRP A 555 21.43 20.10 6.83
CA TRP A 555 20.37 19.34 7.49
C TRP A 555 20.89 18.39 8.57
N HIS A 556 21.99 17.68 8.30
CA HIS A 556 22.62 16.79 9.28
C HIS A 556 23.13 17.57 10.50
N PHE A 557 23.69 18.77 10.31
CA PHE A 557 24.08 19.64 11.42
C PHE A 557 22.89 20.03 12.31
N ALA A 558 21.72 20.31 11.72
CA ALA A 558 20.50 20.56 12.47
C ALA A 558 20.07 19.32 13.28
N ILE A 559 20.04 18.14 12.65
CA ILE A 559 19.73 16.88 13.33
C ILE A 559 20.68 16.63 14.50
N GLU A 560 21.99 16.79 14.31
CA GLU A 560 22.97 16.61 15.38
C GLU A 560 22.73 17.58 16.54
N ARG A 561 22.37 18.83 16.23
CA ARG A 561 22.05 19.82 17.26
C ARG A 561 20.81 19.42 18.04
N TRP A 562 19.75 18.94 17.39
CA TRP A 562 18.54 18.48 18.08
C TRP A 562 18.79 17.26 18.96
N CYS A 563 19.64 16.33 18.54
CA CYS A 563 19.95 15.10 19.29
C CYS A 563 20.92 15.30 20.48
N ARG A 564 21.49 16.50 20.66
CA ARG A 564 22.34 16.85 21.80
C ARG A 564 21.58 17.58 22.92
N LEU A 565 20.37 18.06 22.63
CA LEU A 565 19.45 18.70 23.57
C LEU A 565 18.63 17.64 24.29
#